data_AF-A0AA36GUB6-F1
#
_entry.id   AF-A0AA36GUB6-F1
#
_cell.length_a   1.000
_cell.length_b   1.000
_cell.length_c   1.000
_cell.angle_alpha   90.00
_cell.angle_beta   90.00
_cell.angle_gamma   90.00
#
_symmetry.space_group_name_H-M   'P 1'
#
loop_
_entity.id
_entity.type
_entity.pdbx_description
1 polymer ?
#
loop_
_entity_poly.entity_id
_entity_poly.type
_entity_poly.pdbx_seq_one_letter_code
_entity_poly.pdbx_strand_id
1 'polypeptide(L)'
;MGRIALPTYTPVSVVYALNEFILDALDLGNEELEGYRLDAIKNSQSIFWITLGKSEEEREKRFDFLLKQKTVYCFKIRICIAKALEDVRYYRCAKGNLCHQRNTKRRRPASVEKTRHA
;
A
#
# COMPACT_ATOMS: atom_id res chain seq x y z
N MET A 1 21.46 -3.64 31.71
CA MET A 1 20.48 -3.10 30.74
C MET A 1 20.31 -4.11 29.62
N GLY A 2 19.18 -4.83 29.58
CA GLY A 2 18.91 -5.81 28.53
C GLY A 2 18.62 -5.12 27.20
N ARG A 3 19.34 -5.47 26.14
CA ARG A 3 18.99 -5.01 24.79
C ARG A 3 17.69 -5.70 24.39
N ILE A 4 16.61 -4.93 24.28
CA ILE A 4 15.39 -5.42 23.65
C ILE A 4 15.73 -5.58 22.16
N ALA A 5 15.78 -6.83 21.69
CA ALA A 5 15.92 -7.11 20.27
C ALA A 5 14.67 -6.56 19.58
N LEU A 6 14.84 -5.54 18.74
CA LEU A 6 13.75 -5.06 17.91
C LEU A 6 13.36 -6.18 16.95
N PRO A 7 12.06 -6.43 16.74
CA PRO A 7 11.61 -7.43 15.77
C PRO A 7 12.20 -7.13 14.40
N THR A 8 12.89 -8.12 13.84
CA THR A 8 13.43 -8.03 12.48
C THR A 8 12.31 -8.25 11.48
N TYR A 9 11.73 -7.15 11.00
CA TYR A 9 10.80 -7.20 9.88
C TYR A 9 11.56 -7.46 8.58
N THR A 10 11.15 -8.47 7.83
CA THR A 10 11.59 -8.64 6.44
C THR A 10 10.84 -7.63 5.56
N PRO A 11 11.43 -7.14 4.46
CA PRO A 11 10.70 -6.26 3.52
C PRO A 11 9.35 -6.85 3.11
N VAL A 12 9.30 -8.16 2.89
CA VAL A 12 8.07 -8.90 2.56
C VAL A 12 7.01 -8.74 3.65
N SER A 13 7.37 -8.93 4.93
CA SER A 13 6.43 -8.79 6.06
C SER A 13 5.85 -7.38 6.19
N VAL A 14 6.63 -6.34 5.87
CA VAL A 14 6.15 -4.95 5.87
C VAL A 14 5.12 -4.72 4.76
N VAL A 15 5.36 -5.26 3.56
CA VAL A 15 4.41 -5.15 2.44
C VAL A 15 3.11 -5.86 2.74
N TYR A 16 3.17 -7.06 3.34
CA TYR A 16 1.96 -7.77 3.76
C TYR A 16 1.18 -6.98 4.81
N ALA A 17 1.83 -6.48 5.86
CA ALA A 17 1.16 -5.69 6.90
C ALA A 17 0.51 -4.41 6.33
N LEU A 18 1.17 -3.74 5.38
CA LEU A 18 0.59 -2.58 4.69
C LEU A 18 -0.61 -2.96 3.83
N ASN A 19 -0.56 -4.08 3.13
CA ASN A 19 -1.69 -4.56 2.32
C ASN A 19 -2.91 -4.87 3.18
N GLU A 20 -2.73 -5.61 4.27
CA GLU A 20 -3.81 -5.95 5.22
C GLU A 20 -4.42 -4.69 5.82
N PHE A 21 -3.57 -3.75 6.30
CA PHE A 21 -4.04 -2.48 6.86
C PHE A 21 -4.90 -1.69 5.87
N ILE A 22 -4.49 -1.59 4.60
CA ILE A 22 -5.25 -0.84 3.60
C ILE A 22 -6.54 -1.60 3.22
N LEU A 23 -6.51 -2.93 3.16
CA LEU A 23 -7.71 -3.74 2.92
C LEU A 23 -8.76 -3.55 4.01
N ASP A 24 -8.33 -3.54 5.27
CA ASP A 24 -9.20 -3.27 6.41
C ASP A 24 -9.72 -1.85 6.41
N ALA A 25 -8.87 -0.85 6.15
CA ALA A 25 -9.26 0.56 6.12
C ALA A 25 -10.29 0.88 5.02
N LEU A 26 -10.40 0.02 4.00
CA LEU A 26 -11.36 0.16 2.90
C LEU A 26 -12.53 -0.83 2.99
N ASP A 27 -12.63 -1.59 4.09
CA ASP A 27 -13.59 -2.69 4.29
C ASP A 27 -13.54 -3.78 3.20
N LEU A 28 -12.43 -3.90 2.48
CA LEU A 28 -12.22 -4.88 1.41
C LEU A 28 -11.66 -6.22 1.92
N GLY A 29 -11.09 -6.21 3.13
CA GLY A 29 -10.56 -7.39 3.82
C GLY A 29 -11.63 -8.34 4.37
N ASN A 30 -12.91 -7.97 4.30
CA ASN A 30 -13.98 -8.79 4.88
C ASN A 30 -14.09 -10.16 4.17
N GLU A 31 -14.11 -11.25 4.94
CA GLU A 31 -14.20 -12.63 4.44
C GLU A 31 -15.51 -12.88 3.66
N GLU A 32 -16.59 -12.17 4.00
CA GLU A 32 -17.86 -12.31 3.29
C GLU A 32 -17.77 -11.80 1.83
N LEU A 33 -16.79 -10.94 1.52
CA LEU A 33 -16.49 -10.54 0.14
C LEU A 33 -15.70 -11.60 -0.64
N GLU A 34 -15.04 -12.57 0.01
CA GLU A 34 -14.33 -13.67 -0.65
C GLU A 34 -15.27 -14.76 -1.17
N GLY A 35 -16.43 -14.93 -0.53
CA GLY A 35 -17.37 -15.99 -0.85
C GLY A 35 -18.24 -15.74 -2.08
N TYR A 36 -18.32 -14.49 -2.56
CA TYR A 36 -19.17 -14.04 -3.69
C TYR A 36 -20.65 -14.50 -3.64
N ARG A 37 -21.17 -14.87 -2.47
CA ARG A 37 -22.53 -15.41 -2.32
C ARG A 37 -23.43 -14.43 -1.58
N LEU A 38 -23.90 -13.43 -2.31
CA LEU A 38 -24.85 -12.43 -1.80
C LEU A 38 -26.08 -13.10 -1.15
N ASP A 39 -26.60 -14.17 -1.74
CA ASP A 39 -27.78 -14.89 -1.21
C ASP A 39 -27.53 -15.56 0.15
N ALA A 40 -26.30 -16.03 0.39
CA ALA A 40 -25.94 -16.60 1.68
C ALA A 40 -25.83 -15.50 2.74
N ILE A 41 -25.31 -14.34 2.37
CA ILE A 41 -25.10 -13.20 3.25
C ILE A 41 -26.44 -12.56 3.63
N LYS A 42 -27.35 -12.36 2.66
CA LYS A 42 -28.70 -11.81 2.88
C LYS A 42 -29.52 -12.62 3.89
N ASN A 43 -29.39 -13.95 3.81
CA ASN A 43 -30.10 -14.87 4.70
C ASN A 43 -29.34 -15.14 6.01
N SER A 44 -28.13 -14.61 6.15
CA SER A 44 -27.36 -14.68 7.38
C SER A 44 -27.61 -13.43 8.23
N GLN A 45 -27.59 -13.57 9.56
CA GLN A 45 -27.54 -12.42 10.47
C GLN A 45 -26.13 -11.79 10.50
N SER A 46 -25.52 -11.63 9.33
CA SER A 46 -24.18 -11.06 9.18
C SER A 46 -24.16 -9.62 9.70
N ILE A 47 -23.24 -9.37 10.63
CA ILE A 47 -22.96 -8.02 11.13
C ILE A 47 -22.46 -7.14 9.98
N PHE A 48 -21.61 -7.68 9.11
CA PHE A 48 -21.11 -6.97 7.93
C PHE A 48 -22.28 -6.48 7.07
N TRP A 49 -23.19 -7.37 6.68
CA TRP A 49 -24.38 -7.02 5.89
C TRP A 49 -25.21 -5.91 6.52
N ILE A 50 -25.45 -5.99 7.83
CA ILE A 50 -26.22 -4.99 8.56
C ILE A 50 -25.52 -3.63 8.56
N THR A 51 -24.18 -3.60 8.66
CA THR A 51 -23.40 -2.35 8.66
C THR A 51 -23.35 -1.63 7.31
N LEU A 52 -23.64 -2.32 6.21
CA LEU A 52 -23.56 -1.74 4.85
C LEU A 52 -24.64 -0.70 4.56
N GLY A 53 -25.75 -0.67 5.31
CA GLY A 53 -26.86 0.24 5.06
C GLY A 53 -28.11 -0.01 5.91
N LYS A 54 -29.04 0.93 5.85
CA LYS A 54 -30.30 0.84 6.61
C LYS A 54 -31.41 0.13 5.84
N SER A 55 -31.36 0.16 4.51
CA SER A 55 -32.26 -0.57 3.63
C SER A 55 -31.54 -1.68 2.87
N GLU A 56 -32.29 -2.65 2.37
CA GLU A 56 -31.75 -3.76 1.58
C GLU A 56 -31.12 -3.27 0.27
N GLU A 57 -31.76 -2.31 -0.40
CA GLU A 57 -31.23 -1.70 -1.63
C GLU A 57 -29.90 -0.95 -1.41
N GLU A 58 -29.76 -0.27 -0.27
CA GLU A 58 -28.52 0.43 0.09
C GLU A 58 -27.39 -0.57 0.36
N ARG A 59 -27.70 -1.66 1.07
CA ARG A 59 -26.74 -2.74 1.37
C ARG A 59 -26.26 -3.44 0.09
N GLU A 60 -27.16 -3.78 -0.81
CA GLU A 60 -26.81 -4.38 -2.11
C GLU A 60 -25.90 -3.47 -2.93
N LYS A 61 -26.29 -2.20 -3.10
CA LYS A 61 -25.47 -1.21 -3.82
C LYS A 61 -24.08 -1.07 -3.21
N ARG A 62 -24.00 -1.05 -1.86
CA ARG A 62 -22.73 -0.92 -1.17
C ARG A 62 -21.88 -2.19 -1.28
N PHE A 63 -22.50 -3.36 -1.18
CA PHE A 63 -21.84 -4.65 -1.39
C PHE A 63 -21.26 -4.76 -2.79
N ASP A 64 -22.05 -4.48 -3.83
CA ASP A 64 -21.61 -4.47 -5.22
C ASP A 64 -20.48 -3.48 -5.47
N PHE A 65 -20.55 -2.30 -4.84
CA PHE A 65 -19.49 -1.33 -4.88
C PHE A 65 -18.19 -1.89 -4.28
N LEU A 66 -18.25 -2.46 -3.07
CA LEU A 66 -17.08 -3.06 -2.40
C LEU A 66 -16.51 -4.24 -3.21
N LEU A 67 -17.36 -5.06 -3.80
CA LEU A 67 -16.94 -6.18 -4.65
C LEU A 67 -16.18 -5.71 -5.90
N LYS A 68 -16.69 -4.65 -6.56
CA LYS A 68 -15.99 -3.99 -7.68
C LYS A 68 -14.69 -3.33 -7.23
N GLN A 69 -14.65 -2.70 -6.06
CA GLN A 69 -13.42 -2.14 -5.54
C GLN A 69 -12.40 -3.24 -5.22
N LYS A 70 -12.79 -4.35 -4.59
CA LYS A 70 -11.91 -5.48 -4.25
C LYS A 70 -11.23 -6.08 -5.48
N THR A 71 -11.98 -6.27 -6.57
CA THR A 71 -11.44 -6.75 -7.85
C THR A 71 -10.43 -5.79 -8.47
N VAL A 72 -10.68 -4.47 -8.39
CA VAL A 72 -9.74 -3.45 -8.90
C VAL A 72 -8.52 -3.27 -7.98
N TYR A 73 -8.75 -3.36 -6.67
CA TYR A 73 -7.77 -3.15 -5.61
C TYR A 73 -6.57 -4.09 -5.78
N CYS A 74 -6.82 -5.38 -6.01
CA CYS A 74 -5.78 -6.39 -6.09
C CYS A 74 -4.68 -6.11 -7.12
N PHE A 75 -4.98 -5.61 -8.32
CA PHE A 75 -3.94 -5.41 -9.35
C PHE A 75 -3.29 -4.03 -9.28
N LYS A 76 -4.10 -2.97 -9.28
CA LYS A 76 -3.58 -1.59 -9.39
C LYS A 76 -2.83 -1.16 -8.15
N ILE A 77 -3.27 -1.57 -6.96
CA ILE A 77 -2.65 -1.14 -5.71
C ILE A 77 -1.35 -1.89 -5.43
N ARG A 78 -1.24 -3.16 -5.82
CA ARG A 78 0.06 -3.87 -5.80
C ARG A 78 1.12 -3.13 -6.63
N ILE A 79 0.73 -2.59 -7.80
CA ILE A 79 1.61 -1.77 -8.62
C ILE A 79 1.94 -0.43 -7.93
N CYS A 80 0.96 0.27 -7.37
CA CYS A 80 1.19 1.54 -6.67
C CYS A 80 2.08 1.36 -5.44
N ILE A 81 1.86 0.32 -4.63
CA ILE A 81 2.68 -0.01 -3.47
C ILE A 81 4.09 -0.38 -3.92
N ALA A 82 4.25 -1.20 -4.96
CA ALA A 82 5.57 -1.51 -5.51
C ALA A 82 6.33 -0.25 -5.95
N LYS A 83 5.67 0.68 -6.65
CA LYS A 83 6.25 1.98 -7.05
C LYS A 83 6.60 2.84 -5.84
N ALA A 84 5.71 2.97 -4.86
CA ALA A 84 5.96 3.74 -3.65
C ALA A 84 7.14 3.16 -2.84
N LEU A 85 7.26 1.83 -2.76
CA LEU A 85 8.38 1.16 -2.09
C LEU A 85 9.68 1.31 -2.88
N GLU A 86 9.63 1.29 -4.20
CA GLU A 86 10.76 1.59 -5.06
C GLU A 86 11.27 3.02 -4.79
N ASP A 87 10.36 3.99 -4.71
CA ASP A 87 10.69 5.39 -4.37
C ASP A 87 11.34 5.49 -2.99
N VAL A 88 10.79 4.81 -1.97
CA VAL A 88 11.33 4.83 -0.59
C VAL A 88 12.74 4.24 -0.49
N ARG A 89 13.13 3.29 -1.35
CA ARG A 89 14.52 2.76 -1.37
C ARG A 89 15.56 3.82 -1.65
N TYR A 90 15.19 4.92 -2.31
CA TYR A 90 16.08 6.04 -2.58
C TYR A 90 16.20 7.03 -1.40
N TYR A 91 15.45 6.83 -0.32
CA TYR A 91 15.51 7.67 0.87
C TYR A 91 16.39 7.02 1.96
N ARG A 92 17.16 7.84 2.68
CA ARG A 92 17.87 7.45 3.90
C ARG A 92 17.23 8.13 5.10
N CYS A 93 17.11 7.42 6.21
CA CYS A 93 16.72 8.03 7.47
C CYS A 93 17.96 8.70 8.11
N ALA A 94 17.91 10.01 8.34
CA ALA A 94 18.96 10.77 9.01
C ALA A 94 18.34 11.71 10.05
N LYS A 95 18.83 11.64 11.30
CA LYS A 95 18.29 12.42 12.44
C LYS A 95 16.77 12.27 12.61
N GLY A 96 16.24 11.05 12.41
CA GLY A 96 14.81 10.76 12.53
C GLY A 96 13.93 11.22 11.36
N ASN A 97 14.52 11.82 10.32
CA ASN A 97 13.79 12.28 9.14
C ASN A 97 14.15 11.45 7.90
N LEU A 98 13.17 11.20 7.02
CA LEU A 98 13.43 10.63 5.71
C LEU A 98 14.08 11.71 4.82
N CYS A 99 15.29 11.46 4.35
CA CYS A 99 16.02 12.35 3.44
C CYS A 99 16.21 11.64 2.11
N HIS A 100 15.82 12.29 1.01
CA HIS A 100 16.12 11.77 -0.33
C HIS A 100 17.64 11.62 -0.47
N GLN A 101 18.14 10.50 -0.98
CA GLN A 101 19.53 10.46 -1.45
C GLN A 101 19.64 11.50 -2.54
N ARG A 102 20.29 12.64 -2.26
CA ARG A 102 20.68 13.57 -3.30
C ARG A 102 21.40 12.73 -4.34
N ASN A 103 20.88 12.68 -5.56
CA ASN A 103 21.64 12.26 -6.72
C ASN A 103 22.89 13.12 -6.75
N THR A 104 23.97 12.65 -6.14
CA THR A 104 25.32 13.13 -6.42
C THR A 104 25.63 12.66 -7.82
N LYS A 105 24.98 13.28 -8.82
CA LYS A 105 25.61 13.47 -10.11
C LYS A 105 26.91 14.18 -9.76
N ARG A 106 27.99 13.40 -9.65
CA ARG A 106 29.35 13.90 -9.63
C ARG A 106 29.43 14.86 -10.82
N ARG A 107 29.37 16.18 -10.56
CA ARG A 107 29.83 17.16 -11.53
C ARG A 107 31.29 16.81 -11.74
N ARG A 108 31.59 16.03 -12.79
CA ARG A 108 32.96 15.97 -13.31
C ARG A 108 33.34 17.43 -13.54
N PRO A 109 34.41 17.96 -12.93
CA PRO A 109 34.87 19.28 -13.31
C PRO A 109 35.11 19.24 -14.82
N ALA A 110 34.53 20.19 -15.54
CA ALA A 110 34.80 20.37 -16.96
C ALA A 110 36.32 20.47 -17.10
N SER A 111 36.92 19.57 -17.87
CA SER A 111 38.31 19.69 -18.27
C SER A 111 38.46 21.03 -18.96
N VAL A 112 39.19 21.95 -18.32
CA VAL A 112 39.59 23.22 -18.92
C VAL A 112 40.52 22.86 -20.07
N GLU A 113 39.95 22.83 -21.27
CA GLU A 113 40.70 22.69 -22.52
C GLU A 113 41.57 23.94 -22.65
N LYS A 114 42.86 23.79 -22.34
CA LYS A 114 43.86 24.84 -22.56
C LYS A 114 44.01 25.03 -24.06
N THR A 115 43.38 26.07 -24.59
CA THR A 115 43.70 26.65 -25.90
C THR A 115 45.19 27.00 -25.89
N ARG A 116 46.00 26.20 -26.58
CA ARG A 116 47.36 26.61 -26.96
C ARG A 116 47.26 27.28 -28.32
N HIS A 117 47.34 28.59 -28.33
CA HIS A 117 47.76 29.34 -29.50
C HIS A 117 49.24 29.04 -29.75
N ALA A 118 49.56 28.62 -30.98
CA ALA A 118 50.85 28.78 -31.62
C ALA A 118 50.58 28.87 -33.12
#